data_AF-A0A9P0IR74-F1
#
_entry.id   AF-A0A9P0IR74-F1
#
_cell.length_a   1.000
_cell.length_b   1.000
_cell.length_c   1.000
_cell.angle_alpha   90.00
_cell.angle_beta   90.00
_cell.angle_gamma   90.00
#
_symmetry.space_group_name_H-M   'P 1'
#
loop_
_entity.id
_entity.type
_entity.pdbx_description
1 polymer ?
#
loop_
_entity_poly.entity_id
_entity_poly.type
_entity_poly.pdbx_seq_one_letter_code
_entity_poly.pdbx_strand_id
1 'polypeptide(L)'
;MFFWIYTSFIETFFLSLNSKKPCWDVPREGLQHEAIENEREYYENFEQQEILKKKAAIQSKINEKRIDEMHLTQAQLREKFIGVNQFLKECTKKTKRSEVQITEQKTQQEVLSDEIEAMRRDTIELSIFEKKFREIVEEFQPYVNVFNEVIAQSEYESFEDLINHCDSLMLAQVEIAEREQELIKGIELVRQKMVDSTAKAAQRIIELNDELAELERCYSQAKSETFKWENTLSTAKDYITENEKQTITLVDSIQHLYELLAKRNDEKTKLKKFDVGAQLDYIRDEIEILEDIIKRAHHKMAKEGQSMLGEGSNRFPNVADKGSNLSD
;
A
#
# COMPACT_ATOMS: atom_id res chain seq x y z
N MET A 1 -34.40 116.71 77.80
CA MET A 1 -34.89 118.11 77.87
C MET A 1 -36.14 118.20 77.02
N PHE A 2 -37.37 118.13 77.54
CA PHE A 2 -37.82 118.88 78.73
C PHE A 2 -37.36 120.35 78.73
N PHE A 3 -36.99 120.88 77.55
CA PHE A 3 -36.76 122.31 77.30
C PHE A 3 -37.37 122.77 75.97
N TRP A 4 -37.63 121.87 75.00
CA TRP A 4 -38.34 122.20 73.76
C TRP A 4 -39.89 122.13 73.84
N ILE A 5 -40.44 121.47 74.86
CA ILE A 5 -41.90 121.42 75.08
C ILE A 5 -42.41 122.73 75.70
N TYR A 6 -41.56 123.51 76.39
CA TYR A 6 -41.91 124.80 76.97
C TYR A 6 -41.73 125.99 76.01
N THR A 7 -40.91 125.88 74.96
CA THR A 7 -40.79 126.91 73.90
C THR A 7 -41.89 126.78 72.84
N SER A 8 -42.33 125.56 72.53
CA SER A 8 -43.36 125.31 71.52
C SER A 8 -44.76 125.82 71.93
N PHE A 9 -45.09 125.84 73.23
CA PHE A 9 -46.37 126.40 73.73
C PHE A 9 -46.36 127.93 73.85
N ILE A 10 -45.21 128.55 74.13
CA ILE A 10 -45.08 130.02 74.16
C ILE A 10 -44.98 130.59 72.74
N GLU A 11 -44.31 129.92 71.80
CA GLU A 11 -44.30 130.32 70.38
C GLU A 11 -45.68 130.18 69.72
N THR A 12 -46.43 129.11 70.00
CA THR A 12 -47.79 128.95 69.45
C THR A 12 -48.80 129.94 70.05
N PHE A 13 -48.62 130.38 71.31
CA PHE A 13 -49.48 131.41 71.91
C PHE A 13 -49.15 132.83 71.37
N PHE A 14 -47.87 133.17 71.19
CA PHE A 14 -47.47 134.48 70.63
C PHE A 14 -47.75 134.61 69.12
N LEU A 15 -47.67 133.52 68.34
CA LEU A 15 -48.08 133.52 66.91
C LEU A 15 -49.60 133.68 66.73
N SER A 16 -50.42 133.32 67.72
CA SER A 16 -51.87 133.54 67.68
C SER A 16 -52.29 134.99 67.99
N LEU A 17 -51.45 135.75 68.71
CA LEU A 17 -51.75 137.14 69.11
C LEU A 17 -51.31 138.17 68.06
N ASN A 18 -50.37 137.83 67.17
CA ASN A 18 -49.84 138.75 66.15
C ASN A 18 -50.50 138.60 64.75
N SER A 19 -51.51 137.73 64.59
CA SER A 19 -52.22 137.53 63.31
C SER A 19 -53.64 138.11 63.29
N LYS A 20 -54.10 138.74 64.38
CA LYS A 20 -55.35 139.52 64.39
C LYS A 20 -55.03 141.01 64.25
N LYS A 21 -55.15 141.52 63.02
CA LYS A 21 -55.08 142.96 62.71
C LYS A 21 -56.09 143.75 63.58
N PRO A 22 -55.74 144.94 64.09
CA PRO A 22 -56.65 145.76 64.89
C PRO A 22 -57.92 146.10 64.10
N CYS A 23 -59.10 146.11 64.74
CA CYS A 23 -60.41 146.22 64.09
C CYS A 23 -60.70 147.55 63.35
N TRP A 24 -59.85 148.56 63.51
CA TRP A 24 -59.88 149.83 62.77
C TRP A 24 -58.89 149.84 61.58
N ASP A 25 -58.01 148.84 61.51
CA ASP A 25 -57.04 148.54 60.44
C ASP A 25 -57.47 147.27 59.68
N VAL A 26 -58.81 147.07 59.63
CA VAL A 26 -59.54 146.18 58.72
C VAL A 26 -60.22 147.10 57.70
N PRO A 27 -59.79 147.08 56.43
CA PRO A 27 -60.37 147.93 55.40
C PRO A 27 -61.87 147.66 55.27
N ARG A 28 -62.68 148.73 55.16
CA ARG A 28 -64.14 148.65 54.95
C ARG A 28 -64.42 147.86 53.66
N GLU A 29 -65.23 146.80 53.76
CA GLU A 29 -65.69 145.99 52.61
C GLU A 29 -66.35 146.88 51.56
N GLY A 30 -65.66 147.14 50.46
CA GLY A 30 -66.12 147.91 49.32
C GLY A 30 -65.44 147.40 48.07
N LEU A 31 -66.05 147.60 46.90
CA LEU A 31 -65.61 147.07 45.60
C LEU A 31 -64.11 147.31 45.31
N GLN A 32 -63.57 148.42 45.81
CA GLN A 32 -62.16 148.78 45.66
C GLN A 32 -61.22 147.88 46.49
N HIS A 33 -61.66 147.39 47.66
CA HIS A 33 -60.87 146.47 48.48
C HIS A 33 -60.84 145.07 47.87
N GLU A 34 -61.99 144.56 47.41
CA GLU A 34 -62.11 143.28 46.69
C GLU A 34 -61.33 143.30 45.36
N ALA A 35 -61.27 144.46 44.67
CA ALA A 35 -60.41 144.63 43.51
C ALA A 35 -58.91 144.53 43.88
N ILE A 36 -58.47 145.13 44.99
CA ILE A 36 -57.09 145.06 45.47
C ILE A 36 -56.73 143.64 45.96
N GLU A 37 -57.67 142.94 46.58
CA GLU A 37 -57.49 141.56 47.04
C GLU A 37 -57.46 140.57 45.87
N ASN A 38 -58.37 140.70 44.89
CA ASN A 38 -58.32 139.97 43.63
C ASN A 38 -57.04 140.24 42.84
N GLU A 39 -56.54 141.49 42.81
CA GLU A 39 -55.26 141.78 42.18
C GLU A 39 -54.12 141.06 42.90
N ARG A 40 -54.09 141.05 44.24
CA ARG A 40 -53.08 140.31 45.01
C ARG A 40 -53.17 138.81 44.77
N GLU A 41 -54.36 138.22 44.83
CA GLU A 41 -54.59 136.81 44.51
C GLU A 41 -54.20 136.50 43.07
N TYR A 42 -54.49 137.39 42.12
CA TYR A 42 -54.08 137.24 40.73
C TYR A 42 -52.55 137.24 40.60
N TYR A 43 -51.85 138.16 41.27
CA TYR A 43 -50.39 138.19 41.28
C TYR A 43 -49.79 136.95 41.97
N GLU A 44 -50.34 136.50 43.09
CA GLU A 44 -49.92 135.28 43.80
C GLU A 44 -50.15 134.03 42.92
N ASN A 45 -51.32 133.92 42.28
CA ASN A 45 -51.63 132.83 41.36
C ASN A 45 -50.75 132.87 40.11
N PHE A 46 -50.48 134.05 39.57
CA PHE A 46 -49.58 134.21 38.43
C PHE A 46 -48.16 133.76 38.78
N GLU A 47 -47.65 134.17 39.95
CA GLU A 47 -46.35 133.73 40.45
C GLU A 47 -46.31 132.21 40.67
N GLN A 48 -47.37 131.63 41.25
CA GLN A 48 -47.51 130.18 41.41
C GLN A 48 -47.57 129.44 40.08
N GLN A 49 -48.31 129.93 39.09
CA GLN A 49 -48.37 129.33 37.75
C GLN A 49 -47.00 129.37 37.06
N GLU A 50 -46.26 130.47 37.18
CA GLU A 50 -44.90 130.56 36.67
C GLU A 50 -43.94 129.61 37.38
N ILE A 51 -44.06 129.47 38.71
CA ILE A 51 -43.32 128.45 39.49
C ILE A 51 -43.68 127.03 39.02
N LEU A 52 -44.96 126.74 38.79
CA LEU A 52 -45.43 125.44 38.33
C LEU A 52 -44.98 125.12 36.91
N LYS A 53 -45.03 126.07 35.98
CA LYS A 53 -44.49 125.91 34.63
C LYS A 53 -42.99 125.64 34.66
N LYS A 54 -42.23 126.39 35.47
CA LYS A 54 -40.80 126.16 35.68
C LYS A 54 -40.53 124.77 36.26
N LYS A 55 -41.28 124.36 37.29
CA LYS A 55 -41.19 123.01 37.89
C LYS A 55 -41.56 121.90 36.90
N ALA A 56 -42.62 122.07 36.12
CA ALA A 56 -43.06 121.12 35.10
C ALA A 56 -42.04 120.98 33.97
N ALA A 57 -41.46 122.10 33.50
CA ALA A 57 -40.40 122.08 32.49
C ALA A 57 -39.12 121.39 33.01
N ILE A 58 -38.74 121.63 34.27
CA ILE A 58 -37.63 120.93 34.93
C ILE A 58 -37.94 119.43 35.06
N GLN A 59 -39.16 119.08 35.48
CA GLN A 59 -39.58 117.69 35.65
C GLN A 59 -39.68 116.94 34.32
N SER A 60 -40.15 117.57 33.24
CA SER A 60 -40.15 116.98 31.89
C SER A 60 -38.73 116.64 31.46
N LYS A 61 -37.78 117.57 31.62
CA LYS A 61 -36.36 117.32 31.30
C LYS A 61 -35.75 116.21 32.14
N ILE A 62 -36.13 116.08 33.42
CA ILE A 62 -35.69 114.99 34.29
C ILE A 62 -36.31 113.66 33.82
N ASN A 63 -37.59 113.65 33.46
CA ASN A 63 -38.28 112.46 33.00
C ASN A 63 -37.76 111.99 31.64
N GLU A 64 -37.51 112.90 30.70
CA GLU A 64 -36.86 112.61 29.41
C GLU A 64 -35.51 111.94 29.62
N LYS A 65 -34.65 112.51 30.49
CA LYS A 65 -33.37 111.88 30.86
C LYS A 65 -33.54 110.49 31.45
N ARG A 66 -34.52 110.29 32.34
CA ARG A 66 -34.80 108.96 32.92
C ARG A 66 -35.27 107.95 31.87
N ILE A 67 -36.08 108.38 30.91
CA ILE A 67 -36.54 107.53 29.80
C ILE A 67 -35.35 107.15 28.91
N ASP A 68 -34.47 108.10 28.60
CA ASP A 68 -33.26 107.85 27.82
C ASP A 68 -32.30 106.89 28.55
N GLU A 69 -32.08 107.09 29.85
CA GLU A 69 -31.29 106.19 30.70
C GLU A 69 -31.91 104.79 30.77
N MET A 70 -33.24 104.69 30.86
CA MET A 70 -33.95 103.41 30.81
C MET A 70 -33.77 102.70 29.47
N HIS A 71 -33.87 103.42 28.34
CA HIS A 71 -33.64 102.84 27.02
C HIS A 71 -32.18 102.42 26.82
N LEU A 72 -31.22 103.20 27.31
CA LEU A 72 -29.80 102.86 27.28
C LEU A 72 -29.52 101.58 28.08
N THR A 73 -30.02 101.50 29.31
CA THR A 73 -29.86 100.32 30.16
C THR A 73 -30.55 99.09 29.57
N GLN A 74 -31.74 99.24 28.99
CA GLN A 74 -32.43 98.18 28.28
C GLN A 74 -31.63 97.67 27.07
N ALA A 75 -31.04 98.58 26.29
CA ALA A 75 -30.19 98.22 25.16
C ALA A 75 -28.94 97.45 25.61
N GLN A 76 -28.24 97.92 26.65
CA GLN A 76 -27.09 97.24 27.25
C GLN A 76 -27.45 95.84 27.78
N LEU A 77 -28.62 95.69 28.41
CA LEU A 77 -29.09 94.39 28.89
C LEU A 77 -29.36 93.42 27.73
N ARG A 78 -29.95 93.91 26.63
CA ARG A 78 -30.18 93.09 25.43
C ARG A 78 -28.86 92.63 24.81
N GLU A 79 -27.89 93.54 24.68
CA GLU A 79 -26.56 93.20 24.17
C GLU A 79 -25.87 92.14 25.04
N LYS A 80 -25.88 92.31 26.37
CA LYS A 80 -25.36 91.31 27.31
C LYS A 80 -26.09 89.98 27.20
N PHE A 81 -27.42 89.98 27.06
CA PHE A 81 -28.20 88.76 26.91
C PHE A 81 -27.86 88.02 25.61
N ILE A 82 -27.68 88.75 24.51
CA ILE A 82 -27.22 88.19 23.23
C ILE A 82 -25.82 87.59 23.42
N GLY A 83 -24.90 88.31 24.07
CA GLY A 83 -23.55 87.82 24.36
C GLY A 83 -23.54 86.54 25.20
N VAL A 84 -24.32 86.49 26.28
CA VAL A 84 -24.45 85.29 27.13
C VAL A 84 -25.07 84.13 26.35
N ASN A 85 -26.09 84.37 25.53
CA ASN A 85 -26.72 83.33 24.71
C ASN A 85 -25.75 82.78 23.65
N GLN A 86 -24.99 83.65 22.99
CA GLN A 86 -23.92 83.23 22.08
C GLN A 86 -22.85 82.41 22.81
N PHE A 87 -22.41 82.85 23.99
CA PHE A 87 -21.46 82.12 24.82
C PHE A 87 -21.98 80.73 25.23
N LEU A 88 -23.23 80.62 25.68
CA LEU A 88 -23.85 79.33 26.01
C LEU A 88 -23.95 78.41 24.78
N LYS A 89 -24.28 78.96 23.61
CA LYS A 89 -24.29 78.20 22.34
C LYS A 89 -22.88 77.72 21.96
N GLU A 90 -21.86 78.53 22.19
CA GLU A 90 -20.47 78.13 21.95
C GLU A 90 -20.00 77.06 22.94
N CYS A 91 -20.30 77.22 24.23
CA CYS A 91 -20.00 76.23 25.25
C CYS A 91 -20.67 74.89 24.93
N THR A 92 -21.96 74.89 24.59
CA THR A 92 -22.67 73.65 24.22
C THR A 92 -22.15 73.01 22.93
N LYS A 93 -21.69 73.82 21.95
CA LYS A 93 -21.00 73.29 20.76
C LYS A 93 -19.64 72.69 21.12
N LYS A 94 -18.87 73.34 22.01
CA LYS A 94 -17.57 72.84 22.47
C LYS A 94 -17.72 71.55 23.26
N THR A 95 -18.69 71.45 24.18
CA THR A 95 -18.93 70.21 24.95
C THR A 95 -19.32 69.08 24.02
N LYS A 96 -20.26 69.28 23.09
CA LYS A 96 -20.64 68.26 22.10
C LYS A 96 -19.45 67.82 21.24
N ARG A 97 -18.60 68.75 20.81
CA ARG A 97 -17.41 68.42 20.02
C ARG A 97 -16.41 67.59 20.84
N SER A 98 -16.18 67.96 22.09
CA SER A 98 -15.31 67.21 23.00
C SER A 98 -15.87 65.82 23.30
N GLU A 99 -17.17 65.69 23.52
CA GLU A 99 -17.85 64.40 23.74
C GLU A 99 -17.66 63.47 22.53
N VAL A 100 -17.89 63.97 21.32
CA VAL A 100 -17.66 63.19 20.09
C VAL A 100 -16.20 62.78 19.97
N GLN A 101 -15.26 63.69 20.20
CA GLN A 101 -13.82 63.37 20.17
C GLN A 101 -13.42 62.33 21.22
N ILE A 102 -13.97 62.41 22.43
CA ILE A 102 -13.72 61.43 23.49
C ILE A 102 -14.26 60.06 23.07
N THR A 103 -15.46 60.00 22.49
CA THR A 103 -16.02 58.72 22.03
C THR A 103 -15.20 58.12 20.90
N GLU A 104 -14.79 58.93 19.92
CA GLU A 104 -13.96 58.48 18.80
C GLU A 104 -12.60 57.98 19.29
N GLN A 105 -11.93 58.73 20.17
CA GLN A 105 -10.66 58.32 20.77
C GLN A 105 -10.79 57.03 21.57
N LYS A 106 -11.87 56.84 22.33
CA LYS A 106 -12.13 55.58 23.04
C LYS A 106 -12.27 54.41 22.08
N THR A 107 -13.05 54.56 21.01
CA THR A 107 -13.19 53.49 20.01
C THR A 107 -11.86 53.17 19.31
N GLN A 108 -11.05 54.18 19.00
CA GLN A 108 -9.71 53.97 18.42
C GLN A 108 -8.78 53.29 19.42
N GLN A 109 -8.86 53.64 20.71
CA GLN A 109 -8.07 53.02 21.75
C GLN A 109 -8.42 51.54 21.92
N GLU A 110 -9.70 51.17 21.86
CA GLU A 110 -10.15 49.77 21.92
C GLU A 110 -9.59 48.97 20.75
N VAL A 111 -9.72 49.48 19.52
CA VAL A 111 -9.18 48.82 18.31
C VAL A 111 -7.66 48.63 18.40
N LEU A 112 -6.93 49.67 18.81
CA LEU A 112 -5.47 49.58 18.97
C LEU A 112 -5.08 48.63 20.10
N SER A 113 -5.86 48.55 21.17
CA SER A 113 -5.63 47.61 22.26
C SER A 113 -5.77 46.16 21.79
N ASP A 114 -6.83 45.87 21.02
CA ASP A 114 -7.06 44.55 20.45
C ASP A 114 -5.93 44.15 19.47
N GLU A 115 -5.45 45.10 18.66
CA GLU A 115 -4.34 44.90 17.74
C GLU A 115 -3.02 44.64 18.49
N ILE A 116 -2.75 45.38 19.58
CA ILE A 116 -1.60 45.15 20.44
C ILE A 116 -1.67 43.75 21.09
N GLU A 117 -2.85 43.32 21.53
CA GLU A 117 -3.04 41.99 22.09
C GLU A 117 -2.87 40.87 21.05
N ALA A 118 -3.32 41.07 19.81
CA ALA A 118 -3.05 40.17 18.70
C ALA A 118 -1.54 40.06 18.42
N MET A 119 -0.85 41.20 18.24
CA MET A 119 0.60 41.20 18.00
C MET A 119 1.40 40.57 19.17
N ARG A 120 0.95 40.74 20.41
CA ARG A 120 1.55 40.08 21.57
C ARG A 120 1.39 38.56 21.51
N ARG A 121 0.22 38.06 21.12
CA ARG A 121 0.01 36.61 20.92
C ARG A 121 0.93 36.06 19.84
N ASP A 122 1.00 36.73 18.69
CA ASP A 122 1.87 36.32 17.58
C ASP A 122 3.34 36.30 18.00
N THR A 123 3.78 37.30 18.76
CA THR A 123 5.15 37.35 19.30
C THR A 123 5.44 36.17 20.23
N ILE A 124 4.47 35.80 21.08
CA ILE A 124 4.60 34.64 21.96
C ILE A 124 4.68 33.35 21.13
N GLU A 125 3.81 33.17 20.13
CA GLU A 125 3.81 32.00 19.26
C GLU A 125 5.13 31.86 18.49
N LEU A 126 5.62 32.96 17.90
CA LEU A 126 6.92 32.99 17.22
C LEU A 126 8.06 32.68 18.17
N SER A 127 8.03 33.19 19.41
CA SER A 127 9.07 32.88 20.41
C SER A 127 9.07 31.40 20.81
N ILE A 128 7.90 30.76 20.86
CA ILE A 128 7.78 29.32 21.14
C ILE A 128 8.31 28.53 19.94
N PHE A 129 7.97 28.94 18.72
CA PHE A 129 8.48 28.33 17.50
C PHE A 129 10.01 28.44 17.42
N GLU A 130 10.57 29.62 17.70
CA GLU A 130 12.02 29.86 17.72
C GLU A 130 12.71 28.93 18.73
N LYS A 131 12.15 28.79 19.94
CA LYS A 131 12.69 27.86 20.95
C LYS A 131 12.68 26.41 20.47
N LYS A 132 11.57 25.93 19.91
CA LYS A 132 11.48 24.58 19.33
C LYS A 132 12.48 24.38 18.20
N PHE A 133 12.60 25.37 17.31
CA PHE A 133 13.54 25.30 16.20
C PHE A 133 14.99 25.27 16.71
N ARG A 134 15.30 26.05 17.74
CA ARG A 134 16.62 26.04 18.39
C ARG A 134 16.92 24.69 19.04
N GLU A 135 15.96 24.09 19.74
CA GLU A 135 16.09 22.72 20.30
C GLU A 135 16.40 21.70 19.20
N ILE A 136 15.71 21.78 18.05
CA ILE A 136 15.96 20.92 16.90
C ILE A 136 17.37 21.15 16.32
N VAL A 137 17.79 22.41 16.18
CA VAL A 137 19.15 22.73 15.70
C VAL A 137 20.22 22.21 16.67
N GLU A 138 19.98 22.30 17.98
CA GLU A 138 20.86 21.73 19.00
C GLU A 138 20.91 20.19 18.95
N GLU A 139 19.78 19.54 18.66
CA GLU A 139 19.72 18.09 18.42
C GLU A 139 20.54 17.65 17.20
N PHE A 140 20.58 18.48 16.15
CA PHE A 140 21.36 18.20 14.93
C PHE A 140 22.84 18.61 15.01
N GLN A 141 23.22 19.43 15.99
CA GLN A 141 24.60 19.90 16.18
C GLN A 141 25.66 18.79 16.24
N PRO A 142 25.43 17.63 16.93
CA PRO A 142 26.40 16.54 16.96
C PRO A 142 26.70 15.97 15.57
N TYR A 143 25.70 15.85 14.71
CA TYR A 143 25.90 15.35 13.34
C TYR A 143 26.73 16.32 12.51
N VAL A 144 26.48 17.63 12.64
CA VAL A 144 27.30 18.67 11.99
C VAL A 144 28.74 18.61 12.49
N ASN A 145 28.95 18.38 13.79
CA ASN A 145 30.30 18.21 14.34
C ASN A 145 31.00 16.98 13.75
N VAL A 146 30.30 15.84 13.63
CA VAL A 146 30.84 14.64 12.98
C VAL A 146 31.19 14.92 11.52
N PHE A 147 30.34 15.62 10.77
CA PHE A 147 30.65 16.01 9.40
C PHE A 147 31.88 16.91 9.31
N ASN A 148 32.02 17.88 10.21
CA ASN A 148 33.21 18.74 10.28
C ASN A 148 34.48 17.95 10.65
N GLU A 149 34.37 16.97 11.56
CA GLU A 149 35.48 16.06 11.90
C GLU A 149 35.88 15.19 10.70
N VAL A 150 34.90 14.65 9.98
CA VAL A 150 35.13 13.86 8.76
C VAL A 150 35.79 14.72 7.69
N ILE A 151 35.29 15.94 7.44
CA ILE A 151 35.91 16.89 6.49
C ILE A 151 37.36 17.19 6.92
N ALA A 152 37.61 17.43 8.21
CA ALA A 152 38.96 17.69 8.71
C ALA A 152 39.93 16.51 8.55
N GLN A 153 39.43 15.27 8.54
CA GLN A 153 40.22 14.05 8.38
C GLN A 153 40.31 13.55 6.93
N SER A 154 39.50 14.09 6.03
CA SER A 154 39.34 13.58 4.67
C SER A 154 39.88 14.56 3.62
N GLU A 155 39.86 14.12 2.37
CA GLU A 155 40.30 14.92 1.21
C GLU A 155 39.20 15.84 0.67
N TYR A 156 38.02 15.90 1.30
CA TYR A 156 36.90 16.72 0.83
C TYR A 156 37.04 18.17 1.29
N GLU A 157 36.88 19.12 0.37
CA GLU A 157 37.02 20.55 0.66
C GLU A 157 35.75 21.15 1.28
N SER A 158 34.57 20.63 0.90
CA SER A 158 33.26 21.11 1.34
C SER A 158 32.35 19.96 1.81
N PHE A 159 31.42 20.29 2.71
CA PHE A 159 30.33 19.40 3.11
C PHE A 159 29.49 18.94 1.91
N GLU A 160 29.29 19.83 0.94
CA GLU A 160 28.57 19.55 -0.30
C GLU A 160 29.30 18.48 -1.15
N ASP A 161 30.64 18.51 -1.17
CA ASP A 161 31.43 17.53 -1.91
C ASP A 161 31.33 16.14 -1.28
N LEU A 162 31.33 16.09 0.06
CA LEU A 162 31.13 14.85 0.81
C LEU A 162 29.75 14.24 0.52
N ILE A 163 28.69 15.06 0.51
CA ILE A 163 27.33 14.60 0.15
C ILE A 163 27.31 14.09 -1.29
N ASN A 164 27.81 14.88 -2.24
CA ASN A 164 27.80 14.49 -3.66
C ASN A 164 28.59 13.20 -3.90
N HIS A 165 29.68 12.97 -3.15
CA HIS A 165 30.41 11.72 -3.18
C HIS A 165 29.59 10.56 -2.60
N CYS A 166 28.94 10.76 -1.45
CA CYS A 166 28.04 9.75 -0.86
C CYS A 166 26.87 9.41 -1.80
N ASP A 167 26.26 10.39 -2.46
CA ASP A 167 25.20 10.19 -3.44
C ASP A 167 25.71 9.41 -4.66
N SER A 168 26.89 9.78 -5.17
CA SER A 168 27.53 9.03 -6.27
C SER A 168 27.84 7.59 -5.89
N LEU A 169 28.30 7.35 -4.64
CA LEU A 169 28.58 6.02 -4.13
C LEU A 169 27.30 5.21 -3.94
N MET A 170 26.22 5.84 -3.46
CA MET A 170 24.92 5.19 -3.32
C MET A 170 24.33 4.83 -4.69
N LEU A 171 24.44 5.71 -5.69
CA LEU A 171 24.03 5.42 -7.06
C LEU A 171 24.85 4.27 -7.66
N ALA A 172 26.17 4.29 -7.48
CA ALA A 172 27.03 3.19 -7.92
C ALA A 172 26.68 1.87 -7.22
N GLN A 173 26.34 1.90 -5.93
CA GLN A 173 25.90 0.72 -5.19
C GLN A 173 24.60 0.14 -5.77
N VAL A 174 23.64 1.00 -6.14
CA VAL A 174 22.39 0.58 -6.79
C VAL A 174 22.68 -0.05 -8.16
N GLU A 175 23.52 0.58 -8.98
CA GLU A 175 23.89 0.05 -10.31
C GLU A 175 24.61 -1.30 -10.21
N ILE A 176 25.52 -1.45 -9.23
CA ILE A 176 26.19 -2.73 -8.96
C ILE A 176 25.17 -3.80 -8.57
N ALA A 177 24.24 -3.49 -7.67
CA ALA A 177 23.23 -4.43 -7.22
C ALA A 177 22.30 -4.88 -8.37
N GLU A 178 21.91 -3.96 -9.26
CA GLU A 178 21.12 -4.28 -10.45
C GLU A 178 21.90 -5.21 -11.38
N ARG A 179 23.17 -4.90 -11.65
CA ARG A 179 24.04 -5.72 -12.50
C ARG A 179 24.29 -7.10 -11.90
N GLU A 180 24.48 -7.21 -10.60
CA GLU A 180 24.59 -8.49 -9.90
C GLU A 180 23.30 -9.31 -10.05
N GLN A 181 22.13 -8.68 -9.93
CA GLN A 181 20.85 -9.36 -10.13
C GLN A 181 20.69 -9.88 -11.57
N GLU A 182 21.13 -9.13 -12.57
CA GLU A 182 21.15 -9.59 -13.97
C GLU A 182 22.08 -10.79 -14.18
N LEU A 183 23.27 -10.77 -13.58
CA LEU A 183 24.22 -11.88 -13.64
C LEU A 183 23.66 -13.14 -12.99
N ILE A 184 23.00 -13.01 -11.83
CA ILE A 184 22.34 -14.13 -11.14
C ILE A 184 21.25 -14.74 -12.03
N LYS A 185 20.39 -13.91 -12.63
CA LYS A 185 19.38 -14.38 -13.60
C LYS A 185 20.02 -15.09 -14.79
N GLY A 186 21.14 -14.58 -15.29
CA GLY A 186 21.91 -15.22 -16.36
C GLY A 186 22.44 -16.59 -15.98
N ILE A 187 23.01 -16.72 -14.77
CA ILE A 187 23.51 -17.99 -14.22
C ILE A 187 22.36 -18.99 -14.03
N GLU A 188 21.22 -18.55 -13.51
CA GLU A 188 20.04 -19.40 -13.34
C GLU A 188 19.53 -19.93 -14.68
N LEU A 189 19.49 -19.09 -15.70
CA LEU A 189 19.09 -19.49 -17.05
C LEU A 189 20.06 -20.52 -17.65
N VAL A 190 21.37 -20.34 -17.47
CA VAL A 190 22.38 -21.34 -17.89
C VAL A 190 22.21 -22.64 -17.10
N ARG A 191 21.97 -22.56 -15.79
CA ARG A 191 21.73 -23.73 -14.94
C ARG A 191 20.49 -24.49 -15.38
N GLN A 192 19.39 -23.79 -15.71
CA GLN A 192 18.18 -24.40 -16.24
C GLN A 192 18.46 -25.11 -17.57
N LYS A 193 19.13 -24.44 -18.52
CA LYS A 193 19.54 -25.06 -19.79
C LYS A 193 20.42 -26.29 -19.61
N MET A 194 21.34 -26.25 -18.64
CA MET A 194 22.20 -27.39 -18.32
C MET A 194 21.36 -28.57 -17.81
N VAL A 195 20.46 -28.33 -16.85
CA VAL A 195 19.55 -29.35 -16.33
C VAL A 195 18.71 -29.95 -17.46
N ASP A 196 18.10 -29.13 -18.31
CA ASP A 196 17.31 -29.58 -19.46
C ASP A 196 18.15 -30.42 -20.44
N SER A 197 19.39 -29.98 -20.73
CA SER A 197 20.32 -30.72 -21.58
C SER A 197 20.71 -32.06 -20.96
N THR A 198 20.98 -32.11 -19.66
CA THR A 198 21.28 -33.36 -18.96
C THR A 198 20.09 -34.30 -18.89
N ALA A 199 18.88 -33.77 -18.71
CA ALA A 199 17.65 -34.56 -18.73
C ALA A 199 17.41 -35.17 -20.10
N LYS A 200 17.59 -34.41 -21.18
CA LYS A 200 17.53 -34.92 -22.56
C LYS A 200 18.59 -35.98 -22.84
N ALA A 201 19.83 -35.77 -22.37
CA ALA A 201 20.89 -36.76 -22.53
C ALA A 201 20.58 -38.05 -21.76
N ALA A 202 20.08 -37.95 -20.53
CA ALA A 202 19.67 -39.10 -19.73
C ALA A 202 18.50 -39.86 -20.39
N GLN A 203 17.51 -39.14 -20.91
CA GLN A 203 16.41 -39.73 -21.67
C GLN A 203 16.95 -40.49 -22.89
N ARG A 204 17.89 -39.91 -23.65
CA ARG A 204 18.49 -40.59 -24.81
C ARG A 204 19.27 -41.85 -24.42
N ILE A 205 19.95 -41.85 -23.27
CA ILE A 205 20.63 -43.05 -22.76
C ILE A 205 19.61 -44.14 -22.40
N ILE A 206 18.48 -43.78 -21.79
CA ILE A 206 17.41 -44.73 -21.49
C ILE A 206 16.84 -45.33 -22.79
N GLU A 207 16.53 -44.48 -23.78
CA GLU A 207 16.07 -44.94 -25.10
C GLU A 207 17.05 -45.93 -25.75
N LEU A 208 18.36 -45.62 -25.73
CA LEU A 208 19.38 -46.52 -26.28
C LEU A 208 19.52 -47.82 -25.49
N ASN A 209 19.36 -47.78 -24.16
CA ASN A 209 19.38 -48.99 -23.35
C ASN A 209 18.16 -49.89 -23.63
N ASP A 210 17.00 -49.29 -23.88
CA ASP A 210 15.79 -50.02 -24.27
C ASP A 210 15.97 -50.67 -25.65
N GLU A 211 16.48 -49.91 -26.64
CA GLU A 211 16.83 -50.44 -27.97
C GLU A 211 17.85 -51.59 -27.89
N LEU A 212 18.86 -51.47 -27.01
CA LEU A 212 19.87 -52.51 -26.79
C LEU A 212 19.25 -53.76 -26.15
N ALA A 213 18.39 -53.60 -25.15
CA ALA A 213 17.70 -54.71 -24.51
C ALA A 213 16.77 -55.45 -25.49
N GLU A 214 16.11 -54.74 -26.41
CA GLU A 214 15.34 -55.35 -27.49
C GLU A 214 16.23 -56.16 -28.44
N LEU A 215 17.36 -55.59 -28.86
CA LEU A 215 18.31 -56.28 -29.73
C LEU A 215 18.87 -57.55 -29.08
N GLU A 216 19.24 -57.50 -27.80
CA GLU A 216 19.71 -58.66 -27.03
C GLU A 216 18.65 -59.75 -26.92
N ARG A 217 17.37 -59.39 -26.75
CA ARG A 217 16.25 -60.32 -26.77
C ARG A 217 16.10 -60.99 -28.13
N CYS A 218 16.09 -60.20 -29.21
CA CYS A 218 16.02 -60.73 -30.57
C CYS A 218 17.20 -61.67 -30.89
N TYR A 219 18.41 -61.29 -30.49
CA TYR A 219 19.60 -62.12 -30.66
C TYR A 219 19.49 -63.43 -29.88
N SER A 220 19.08 -63.37 -28.61
CA SER A 220 18.91 -64.55 -27.76
C SER A 220 17.84 -65.50 -28.33
N GLN A 221 16.75 -64.95 -28.85
CA GLN A 221 15.72 -65.72 -29.53
C GLN A 221 16.27 -66.42 -30.77
N ALA A 222 16.89 -65.67 -31.69
CA ALA A 222 17.48 -66.23 -32.91
C ALA A 222 18.54 -67.30 -32.61
N LYS A 223 19.37 -67.09 -31.58
CA LYS A 223 20.34 -68.09 -31.11
C LYS A 223 19.64 -69.35 -30.60
N SER A 224 18.57 -69.22 -29.83
CA SER A 224 17.80 -70.37 -29.34
C SER A 224 17.15 -71.16 -30.47
N GLU A 225 16.64 -70.48 -31.50
CA GLU A 225 16.06 -71.11 -32.69
C GLU A 225 17.12 -71.83 -33.50
N THR A 226 18.30 -71.20 -33.70
CA THR A 226 19.43 -71.82 -34.37
C THR A 226 19.86 -73.10 -33.66
N PHE A 227 19.97 -73.07 -32.33
CA PHE A 227 20.32 -74.24 -31.52
C PHE A 227 19.28 -75.37 -31.64
N LYS A 228 17.97 -75.03 -31.68
CA LYS A 228 16.91 -76.02 -31.93
C LYS A 228 17.09 -76.69 -33.28
N TRP A 229 17.30 -75.91 -34.34
CA TRP A 229 17.50 -76.44 -35.69
C TRP A 229 18.79 -77.25 -35.82
N GLU A 230 19.87 -76.82 -35.18
CA GLU A 230 21.14 -77.56 -35.12
C GLU A 230 20.95 -78.91 -34.42
N ASN A 231 20.21 -78.94 -33.30
CA ASN A 231 19.91 -80.18 -32.59
C ASN A 231 19.04 -81.11 -33.45
N THR A 232 17.98 -80.60 -34.08
CA THR A 232 17.15 -81.39 -35.00
C THR A 232 17.95 -81.93 -36.18
N LEU A 233 18.85 -81.12 -36.74
CA LEU A 233 19.74 -81.53 -37.82
C LEU A 233 20.72 -82.61 -37.36
N SER A 234 21.28 -82.48 -36.15
CA SER A 234 22.14 -83.51 -35.56
C SER A 234 21.38 -84.82 -35.36
N THR A 235 20.17 -84.78 -34.80
CA THR A 235 19.34 -85.98 -34.62
C THR A 235 19.00 -86.64 -35.97
N ALA A 236 18.66 -85.83 -36.98
CA ALA A 236 18.40 -86.34 -38.32
C ALA A 236 19.64 -86.98 -38.95
N LYS A 237 20.81 -86.35 -38.77
CA LYS A 237 22.09 -86.89 -39.22
C LYS A 237 22.40 -88.22 -38.53
N ASP A 238 22.23 -88.31 -37.22
CA ASP A 238 22.44 -89.53 -36.44
C ASP A 238 21.48 -90.66 -36.88
N TYR A 239 20.23 -90.31 -37.19
CA TYR A 239 19.28 -91.27 -37.74
C TYR A 239 19.70 -91.80 -39.12
N ILE A 240 20.19 -90.91 -40.00
CA ILE A 240 20.69 -91.29 -41.32
C ILE A 240 21.91 -92.20 -41.18
N THR A 241 22.90 -91.83 -40.35
CA THR A 241 24.12 -92.64 -40.18
C THR A 241 23.82 -94.00 -39.55
N GLU A 242 22.90 -94.08 -38.59
CA GLU A 242 22.47 -95.35 -38.01
C GLU A 242 21.71 -96.22 -39.03
N ASN A 243 20.81 -95.63 -39.83
CA ASN A 243 20.11 -96.36 -40.88
C ASN A 243 21.06 -96.84 -41.99
N GLU A 244 22.03 -96.01 -42.40
CA GLU A 244 23.09 -96.39 -43.34
C GLU A 244 23.91 -97.56 -42.77
N LYS A 245 24.31 -97.48 -41.50
CA LYS A 245 25.04 -98.56 -40.81
C LYS A 245 24.22 -99.85 -40.73
N GLN A 246 22.93 -99.77 -40.41
CA GLN A 246 22.04 -100.93 -40.41
C GLN A 246 21.92 -101.54 -41.80
N THR A 247 21.74 -100.72 -42.84
CA THR A 247 21.68 -101.18 -44.23
C THR A 247 22.98 -101.87 -44.63
N ILE A 248 24.15 -101.30 -44.31
CA ILE A 248 25.46 -101.93 -44.57
C ILE A 248 25.58 -103.26 -43.81
N THR A 249 25.18 -103.30 -42.53
CA THR A 249 25.24 -104.52 -41.71
C THR A 249 24.33 -105.62 -42.25
N LEU A 250 23.14 -105.26 -42.73
CA LEU A 250 22.21 -106.20 -43.37
C LEU A 250 22.80 -106.74 -44.67
N VAL A 251 23.36 -105.89 -45.53
CA VAL A 251 24.04 -106.32 -46.77
C VAL A 251 25.21 -107.25 -46.46
N ASP A 252 26.02 -106.93 -45.45
CA ASP A 252 27.13 -107.78 -44.99
C ASP A 252 26.64 -109.13 -44.43
N SER A 253 25.51 -109.14 -43.71
CA SER A 253 24.90 -110.36 -43.18
C SER A 253 24.35 -111.26 -44.29
N ILE A 254 23.69 -110.68 -45.29
CA ILE A 254 23.19 -111.40 -46.48
C ILE A 254 24.37 -112.02 -47.25
N GLN A 255 25.42 -111.23 -47.48
CA GLN A 255 26.65 -111.72 -48.09
C GLN A 255 27.24 -112.89 -47.29
N HIS A 256 27.30 -112.77 -45.96
CA HIS A 256 27.83 -113.83 -45.10
C HIS A 256 27.00 -115.12 -45.16
N LEU A 257 25.67 -115.01 -45.15
CA LEU A 257 24.76 -116.15 -45.29
C LEU A 257 24.93 -116.84 -46.66
N TYR A 258 25.02 -116.04 -47.73
CA TYR A 258 25.29 -116.55 -49.07
C TYR A 258 26.63 -117.32 -49.11
N GLU A 259 27.70 -116.76 -48.53
CA GLU A 259 29.00 -117.42 -48.46
C GLU A 259 28.98 -118.71 -47.65
N LEU A 260 28.24 -118.76 -46.54
CA LEU A 260 28.09 -119.98 -45.72
C LEU A 260 27.35 -121.09 -46.49
N LEU A 261 26.26 -120.74 -47.18
CA LEU A 261 25.49 -121.71 -47.97
C LEU A 261 26.27 -122.19 -49.21
N ALA A 262 26.99 -121.29 -49.89
CA ALA A 262 27.86 -121.65 -50.99
C ALA A 262 29.01 -122.58 -50.54
N LYS A 263 29.63 -122.30 -49.39
CA LYS A 263 30.65 -123.17 -48.78
C LYS A 263 30.10 -124.55 -48.41
N ARG A 264 28.86 -124.65 -47.95
CA ARG A 264 28.24 -125.94 -47.63
C ARG A 264 28.04 -126.81 -48.87
N ASN A 265 27.70 -126.19 -49.99
CA ASN A 265 27.46 -126.90 -51.24
C ASN A 265 28.75 -127.10 -52.08
N ASP A 266 29.93 -126.80 -51.52
CA ASP A 266 31.23 -126.82 -52.20
C ASP A 266 31.28 -125.99 -53.51
N GLU A 267 30.42 -124.96 -53.63
CA GLU A 267 30.41 -124.04 -54.76
C GLU A 267 31.28 -122.79 -54.50
N LYS A 268 32.09 -122.40 -55.50
CA LYS A 268 32.84 -121.12 -55.43
C LYS A 268 31.88 -119.95 -55.61
N THR A 269 31.99 -118.96 -54.74
CA THR A 269 31.17 -117.73 -54.74
C THR A 269 31.30 -116.98 -56.07
N LYS A 270 30.21 -116.87 -56.84
CA LYS A 270 30.18 -116.21 -58.16
C LYS A 270 29.58 -114.79 -58.12
N LEU A 271 28.74 -114.51 -57.12
CA LEU A 271 27.99 -113.25 -57.02
C LEU A 271 28.77 -112.16 -56.26
N LYS A 272 28.61 -110.90 -56.69
CA LYS A 272 29.25 -109.72 -56.07
C LYS A 272 28.43 -109.22 -54.88
N LYS A 273 29.12 -108.65 -53.87
CA LYS A 273 28.57 -108.11 -52.62
C LYS A 273 27.39 -107.12 -52.75
N PHE A 274 27.27 -106.40 -53.86
CA PHE A 274 26.20 -105.41 -54.07
C PHE A 274 25.01 -105.95 -54.88
N ASP A 275 25.06 -107.18 -55.38
CA ASP A 275 23.94 -107.82 -56.08
C ASP A 275 23.06 -108.58 -55.09
N VAL A 276 22.48 -107.81 -54.15
CA VAL A 276 21.73 -108.34 -53.00
C VAL A 276 20.51 -109.15 -53.45
N GLY A 277 19.88 -108.77 -54.56
CA GLY A 277 18.71 -109.45 -55.11
C GLY A 277 19.03 -110.90 -55.52
N ALA A 278 20.04 -111.07 -56.37
CA ALA A 278 20.46 -112.40 -56.81
C ALA A 278 20.99 -113.29 -55.66
N GLN A 279 21.61 -112.68 -54.64
CA GLN A 279 22.06 -113.40 -53.44
C GLN A 279 20.89 -113.90 -52.59
N LEU A 280 19.86 -113.07 -52.40
CA LEU A 280 18.66 -113.46 -51.67
C LEU A 280 17.87 -114.54 -52.41
N ASP A 281 17.77 -114.46 -53.75
CA ASP A 281 17.12 -115.51 -54.55
C ASP A 281 17.85 -116.86 -54.41
N TYR A 282 19.19 -116.87 -54.47
CA TYR A 282 19.97 -118.08 -54.21
C TYR A 282 19.79 -118.62 -52.78
N ILE A 283 19.82 -117.73 -51.77
CA ILE A 283 19.58 -118.12 -50.37
C ILE A 283 18.19 -118.74 -50.22
N ARG A 284 17.16 -118.14 -50.85
CA ARG A 284 15.79 -118.63 -50.82
C ARG A 284 15.66 -120.01 -51.43
N ASP A 285 16.15 -120.20 -52.65
CA ASP A 285 16.09 -121.49 -53.34
C ASP A 285 16.78 -122.59 -52.53
N GLU A 286 17.91 -122.26 -51.89
CA GLU A 286 18.66 -123.21 -51.08
C GLU A 286 17.97 -123.53 -49.74
N ILE A 287 17.31 -122.56 -49.11
CA ILE A 287 16.47 -122.80 -47.93
C ILE A 287 15.28 -123.70 -48.31
N GLU A 288 14.65 -123.49 -49.45
CA GLU A 288 13.54 -124.33 -49.93
C GLU A 288 14.01 -125.78 -50.16
N ILE A 289 15.19 -125.97 -50.75
CA ILE A 289 15.82 -127.30 -50.88
C ILE A 289 16.09 -127.93 -49.51
N LEU A 290 16.61 -127.16 -48.55
CA LEU A 290 16.86 -127.67 -47.19
C LEU A 290 15.58 -128.05 -46.46
N GLU A 291 14.55 -127.24 -46.56
CA GLU A 291 13.24 -127.55 -45.98
C GLU A 291 12.69 -128.83 -46.58
N ASP A 292 12.85 -129.04 -47.88
CA ASP A 292 12.43 -130.28 -48.53
C ASP A 292 13.30 -131.49 -48.14
N ILE A 293 14.59 -131.31 -47.88
CA ILE A 293 15.47 -132.35 -47.33
C ILE A 293 15.06 -132.67 -45.89
N ILE A 294 14.78 -131.67 -45.06
CA ILE A 294 14.32 -131.82 -43.67
C ILE A 294 12.95 -132.51 -43.64
N LYS A 295 11.99 -132.09 -44.48
CA LYS A 295 10.69 -132.75 -44.63
C LYS A 295 10.87 -134.22 -45.03
N ARG A 296 11.76 -134.52 -46.00
CA ARG A 296 12.10 -135.89 -46.40
C ARG A 296 12.81 -136.69 -45.30
N ALA A 297 13.69 -136.05 -44.52
CA ALA A 297 14.38 -136.66 -43.38
C ALA A 297 13.40 -136.97 -42.24
N HIS A 298 12.49 -136.05 -41.90
CA HIS A 298 11.40 -136.30 -40.96
C HIS A 298 10.45 -137.39 -41.48
N HIS A 299 10.15 -137.46 -42.78
CA HIS A 299 9.37 -138.54 -43.36
C HIS A 299 10.10 -139.89 -43.32
N LYS A 300 11.44 -139.91 -43.45
CA LYS A 300 12.28 -141.10 -43.24
C LYS A 300 12.34 -141.50 -41.77
N MET A 301 12.56 -140.57 -40.84
CA MET A 301 12.53 -140.83 -39.40
C MET A 301 11.15 -141.31 -38.94
N ALA A 302 10.05 -140.82 -39.54
CA ALA A 302 8.71 -141.33 -39.30
C ALA A 302 8.47 -142.74 -39.87
N LYS A 303 9.20 -143.15 -40.93
CA LYS A 303 9.17 -144.51 -41.50
C LYS A 303 10.13 -145.50 -40.83
N GLU A 304 11.28 -145.04 -40.34
CA GLU A 304 12.27 -145.86 -39.62
C GLU A 304 11.93 -145.97 -38.11
N GLY A 305 11.20 -145.00 -37.54
CA GLY A 305 10.64 -145.06 -36.19
C GLY A 305 9.44 -146.01 -36.02
N GLN A 306 8.99 -146.68 -37.09
CA GLN A 306 7.90 -147.66 -37.03
C GLN A 306 8.41 -149.13 -37.01
N SER A 307 9.73 -149.36 -36.93
CA SER A 307 10.34 -150.69 -36.93
C SER A 307 11.29 -151.02 -35.76
N MET A 308 11.44 -150.18 -34.73
CA MET A 308 12.14 -150.56 -33.49
C MET A 308 11.47 -149.95 -32.26
N LEU A 309 11.13 -150.84 -31.32
CA LEU A 309 10.53 -150.62 -30.02
C LEU A 309 11.17 -149.50 -29.18
N GLY A 310 10.35 -148.90 -28.33
CA GLY A 310 10.66 -148.90 -26.90
C GLY A 310 11.37 -147.66 -26.34
N GLU A 311 10.75 -147.15 -25.27
CA GLU A 311 11.41 -146.63 -24.07
C GLU A 311 12.15 -145.27 -24.18
N GLY A 312 11.37 -144.23 -23.90
CA GLY A 312 11.50 -143.49 -22.64
C GLY A 312 12.81 -142.75 -22.36
N SER A 313 12.72 -141.41 -22.30
CA SER A 313 12.95 -140.64 -21.06
C SER A 313 13.13 -139.15 -21.40
N ASN A 314 12.12 -138.35 -21.08
CA ASN A 314 12.21 -136.89 -21.05
C ASN A 314 12.82 -136.45 -19.72
N ARG A 315 13.96 -135.75 -19.77
CA ARG A 315 14.36 -134.79 -18.73
C ARG A 315 14.86 -133.51 -19.39
N PHE A 316 14.03 -132.49 -19.33
CA PHE A 316 14.45 -131.09 -19.36
C PHE A 316 14.17 -130.48 -17.98
N PRO A 317 15.01 -129.55 -17.54
CA PRO A 317 14.48 -128.39 -16.85
C PRO A 317 14.84 -127.10 -17.59
N ASN A 318 13.81 -126.26 -17.62
CA ASN A 318 13.68 -124.93 -18.16
C ASN A 318 14.47 -123.93 -17.29
N VAL A 319 15.23 -123.01 -17.90
CA VAL A 319 15.88 -121.89 -17.20
C VAL A 319 14.97 -120.67 -17.32
N ALA A 320 14.60 -120.13 -16.16
CA ALA A 320 13.77 -118.94 -16.04
C ALA A 320 14.59 -117.65 -16.15
N ASP A 321 13.95 -116.73 -16.87
CA ASP A 321 14.23 -115.34 -17.15
C ASP A 321 14.42 -114.48 -15.87
N LYS A 322 15.33 -113.51 -15.93
CA LYS A 322 15.37 -112.36 -15.00
C LYS A 322 15.77 -111.11 -15.77
N GLY A 323 14.77 -110.30 -16.08
CA GLY A 323 14.92 -108.92 -16.48
C GLY A 323 15.36 -108.03 -15.31
N SER A 324 16.28 -107.13 -15.61
CA SER A 324 16.64 -105.98 -14.79
C SER A 324 15.93 -104.74 -15.32
N ASN A 325 15.06 -104.18 -14.49
CA ASN A 325 14.60 -102.79 -14.59
C ASN A 325 15.78 -101.85 -14.33
N LEU A 326 15.93 -100.83 -15.18
CA LEU A 326 16.58 -99.55 -14.86
C LEU A 326 15.95 -98.50 -15.76
N SER A 327 15.03 -97.73 -15.17
CA SER A 327 14.47 -96.50 -15.70
C SER A 327 14.99 -95.36 -14.83
N ASP A 328 15.73 -94.45 -15.43
CA ASP A 328 15.78 -93.03 -15.05
C ASP A 328 14.83 -92.26 -15.97
#